data_AF-A0A1T4ZUA8-F1
#
_entry.id   AF-A0A1T4ZUA8-F1
#
_cell.length_a   1.000
_cell.length_b   1.000
_cell.length_c   1.000
_cell.angle_alpha   90.00
_cell.angle_beta   90.00
_cell.angle_gamma   90.00
#
_symmetry.space_group_name_H-M   'P 1'
#
loop_
_entity.id
_entity.type
_entity.pdbx_description
1 polymer ?
#
loop_
_entity_poly.entity_id
_entity_poly.type
_entity_poly.pdbx_seq_one_letter_code
_entity_poly.pdbx_strand_id
1 'polypeptide(L)'
;MKTATSNTKAALLLLGASLDVLHQESREWLENIAFWKDETKFFANLLNKDENKTSEYSEMLKNLDKIHENLFDYLEDDIKQHERFLSRLLKGQKGLSDGDYREKHRSLGERMDLFTNNFREFKKMVFGYVKKF
;
A
#
# COMPACT_ATOMS: atom_id res chain seq x y z
N MET A 1 24.34 22.86 25.34
CA MET A 1 22.97 22.32 25.42
C MET A 1 22.93 21.03 24.61
N LYS A 2 22.64 19.89 25.24
CA LYS A 2 22.54 18.59 24.56
C LYS A 2 21.16 18.50 23.90
N THR A 3 21.13 18.36 22.58
CA THR A 3 19.91 18.13 21.80
C THR A 3 19.37 16.75 22.13
N ALA A 4 18.28 16.70 22.90
CA ALA A 4 17.47 15.51 23.01
C ALA A 4 16.75 15.32 21.68
N THR A 5 17.21 14.35 20.89
CA THR A 5 16.44 13.72 19.83
C THR A 5 15.24 13.03 20.49
N SER A 6 14.20 13.82 20.78
CA SER A 6 12.92 13.31 21.24
C SER A 6 12.39 12.39 20.16
N ASN A 7 12.25 11.12 20.51
CA ASN A 7 11.73 10.07 19.67
C ASN A 7 10.28 10.43 19.29
N THR A 8 10.11 11.09 18.14
CA THR A 8 8.84 11.67 17.66
C THR A 8 7.72 10.64 17.61
N LYS A 9 8.05 9.37 17.38
CA LYS A 9 7.10 8.25 17.41
C LYS A 9 6.52 7.99 18.81
N ALA A 10 7.31 8.15 19.87
CA ALA A 10 6.86 7.93 21.25
C ALA A 10 5.99 9.09 21.77
N ALA A 11 6.27 10.32 21.34
CA ALA A 11 5.46 11.49 21.68
C ALA A 11 4.09 11.48 20.94
N LEU A 12 4.03 10.95 19.72
CA LEU A 12 2.80 10.79 18.94
C LEU A 12 1.80 9.80 19.58
N LEU A 13 2.30 8.79 20.30
CA LEU A 13 1.48 7.74 20.92
C LEU A 13 0.65 8.24 22.11
N LEU A 14 0.99 9.40 22.70
CA LEU A 14 0.32 9.92 23.91
C LEU A 14 -0.84 10.90 23.62
N LEU A 15 -1.00 11.39 22.39
CA LEU A 15 -2.04 12.36 22.00
C LEU A 15 -2.84 11.97 20.74
N GLY A 16 -2.54 10.82 20.14
CA GLY A 16 -2.97 10.51 18.78
C GLY A 16 -2.14 11.31 17.76
N ALA A 17 -1.76 10.68 16.65
CA ALA A 17 -1.03 11.36 15.58
C ALA A 17 -1.76 12.63 15.12
N SER A 18 -1.06 13.72 14.80
CA SER A 18 -1.73 14.86 14.16
C SER A 18 -2.32 14.45 12.81
N LEU A 19 -3.37 15.14 12.37
CA LEU A 19 -3.96 14.89 11.04
C LEU A 19 -2.93 15.02 9.91
N ASP A 20 -1.94 15.91 10.07
CA ASP A 20 -0.84 16.06 9.11
C ASP A 20 0.04 14.80 9.01
N VAL A 21 0.30 14.12 10.13
CA VAL A 21 1.08 12.87 10.10
C VAL A 21 0.28 11.77 9.40
N LEU A 22 -1.01 11.66 9.69
CA LEU A 22 -1.87 10.67 9.03
C LEU A 22 -2.02 10.97 7.52
N HIS A 23 -2.11 12.24 7.15
CA HIS A 23 -2.08 12.68 5.75
C HIS A 23 -0.78 12.25 5.05
N GLN A 24 0.37 12.52 5.69
CA GLN A 24 1.66 12.17 5.14
C GLN A 24 1.80 10.64 4.96
N GLU A 25 1.33 9.86 5.92
CA GLU A 25 1.30 8.39 5.83
C GLU A 25 0.43 7.91 4.66
N SER A 26 -0.75 8.50 4.46
CA SER A 26 -1.61 8.19 3.30
C SER A 26 -0.95 8.54 1.96
N ARG A 27 -0.13 9.60 1.90
CA ARG A 27 0.68 9.91 0.71
C ARG A 27 1.76 8.86 0.45
N GLU A 28 2.46 8.43 1.49
CA GLU A 28 3.46 7.37 1.39
C GLU A 28 2.84 6.05 0.92
N TRP A 29 1.61 5.73 1.36
CA TRP A 29 0.88 4.57 0.84
C TRP A 29 0.59 4.66 -0.66
N LEU A 30 0.18 5.84 -1.16
CA LEU A 30 -0.04 6.05 -2.59
C LEU A 30 1.25 5.87 -3.40
N GLU A 31 2.38 6.39 -2.89
CA GLU A 31 3.69 6.22 -3.53
C GLU A 31 4.12 4.74 -3.56
N ASN A 32 3.90 4.00 -2.47
CA ASN A 32 4.17 2.57 -2.42
C ASN A 32 3.31 1.78 -3.41
N ILE A 33 2.01 2.10 -3.52
CA ILE A 33 1.11 1.45 -4.48
C ILE A 33 1.55 1.73 -5.91
N ALA A 34 1.92 2.98 -6.23
CA ALA A 34 2.45 3.33 -7.55
C ALA A 34 3.71 2.51 -7.88
N PHE A 35 4.62 2.37 -6.91
CA PHE A 35 5.80 1.52 -7.07
C PHE A 35 5.44 0.04 -7.32
N TRP A 36 4.49 -0.53 -6.57
CA TRP A 36 4.06 -1.91 -6.77
C TRP A 36 3.37 -2.14 -8.13
N LYS A 37 2.62 -1.15 -8.63
CA LYS A 37 2.04 -1.19 -9.98
C LYS A 37 3.09 -1.22 -11.09
N ASP A 38 4.19 -0.49 -10.91
CA ASP A 38 5.28 -0.55 -11.89
C ASP A 38 6.07 -1.85 -11.78
N GLU A 39 6.21 -2.38 -10.56
CA GLU A 39 6.89 -3.65 -10.32
C GLU A 39 6.10 -4.86 -10.86
N THR A 40 4.77 -4.85 -10.78
CA THR A 40 3.91 -5.88 -11.40
C THR A 40 4.02 -5.90 -12.92
N LYS A 41 4.02 -4.74 -13.58
CA LYS A 41 4.33 -4.66 -15.03
C LYS A 41 5.68 -5.28 -15.37
N PHE A 42 6.69 -5.08 -14.51
CA PHE A 42 7.99 -5.73 -14.69
C PHE A 42 7.89 -7.25 -14.55
N PHE A 43 7.14 -7.77 -13.57
CA PHE A 43 6.91 -9.21 -13.42
C PHE A 43 6.11 -9.82 -14.56
N ALA A 44 5.08 -9.15 -15.06
CA ALA A 44 4.35 -9.57 -16.25
C ALA A 44 5.30 -9.75 -17.44
N ASN A 45 6.17 -8.78 -17.70
CA ASN A 45 7.17 -8.86 -18.77
C ASN A 45 8.17 -9.99 -18.53
N LEU A 46 8.57 -10.23 -17.29
CA LEU A 46 9.50 -11.30 -16.93
C LEU A 46 8.88 -12.70 -17.15
N LEU A 47 7.62 -12.88 -16.75
CA LEU A 47 6.87 -14.12 -16.92
C LEU A 47 6.45 -14.40 -18.37
N ASN A 48 6.43 -13.38 -19.23
CA ASN A 48 6.10 -13.51 -20.65
C ASN A 48 7.31 -13.77 -21.55
N LYS A 49 8.55 -13.64 -21.06
CA LYS A 49 9.75 -13.85 -21.88
C LYS A 49 10.00 -15.31 -22.30
N ASP A 50 9.34 -16.28 -21.68
CA ASP A 50 9.53 -17.72 -21.95
C ASP A 50 8.31 -18.34 -22.66
N GLU A 51 7.97 -17.83 -23.85
CA GLU A 51 6.83 -18.32 -24.66
C GLU A 51 6.94 -19.80 -25.06
N ASN A 52 8.15 -20.39 -25.02
CA ASN A 52 8.39 -21.77 -25.44
C ASN A 52 8.26 -22.81 -24.31
N LYS A 53 7.98 -22.39 -23.05
CA LYS A 53 7.87 -23.28 -21.87
C LYS A 53 6.84 -22.77 -20.86
N THR A 54 5.63 -22.44 -21.30
CA THR A 54 4.53 -22.14 -20.36
C THR A 54 4.22 -23.37 -19.50
N SER A 55 4.61 -23.30 -18.23
CA SER A 55 4.19 -24.26 -17.22
C SER A 55 2.92 -23.74 -16.54
N GLU A 56 2.10 -24.66 -16.00
CA GLU A 56 0.92 -24.30 -15.19
C GLU A 56 1.28 -23.32 -14.05
N TYR A 57 2.49 -23.43 -13.50
CA TYR A 57 3.00 -22.51 -12.48
C TYR A 57 3.23 -21.09 -13.01
N SER A 58 3.69 -20.94 -14.25
CA SER A 58 3.85 -19.62 -14.89
C SER A 58 2.51 -18.93 -15.14
N GLU A 59 1.47 -19.69 -15.54
CA GLU A 59 0.11 -19.17 -15.72
C GLU A 59 -0.53 -18.79 -14.39
N MET A 60 -0.33 -19.60 -13.34
CA MET A 60 -0.76 -19.26 -11.99
C MET A 60 -0.14 -17.93 -11.52
N LEU A 61 1.16 -17.71 -11.76
CA LEU A 61 1.82 -16.46 -11.40
C LEU A 61 1.26 -15.27 -12.20
N LYS A 62 0.95 -15.43 -13.49
CA LYS A 62 0.32 -14.38 -14.31
C LYS A 62 -1.09 -14.04 -13.82
N ASN A 63 -1.87 -15.03 -13.39
CA ASN A 63 -3.20 -14.79 -12.82
C ASN A 63 -3.11 -14.06 -11.47
N LEU A 64 -2.15 -14.44 -10.63
CA LEU A 64 -1.91 -13.78 -9.35
C LEU A 64 -1.43 -12.32 -9.54
N ASP A 65 -0.64 -12.05 -10.56
CA ASP A 65 -0.22 -10.70 -10.96
C ASP A 65 -1.43 -9.80 -11.29
N LYS A 66 -2.35 -10.28 -12.13
CA LYS A 66 -3.60 -9.57 -12.47
C LYS A 66 -4.50 -9.32 -11.25
N ILE A 67 -4.54 -10.25 -10.30
CA ILE A 67 -5.27 -10.05 -9.05
C ILE A 67 -4.66 -8.90 -8.26
N HIS A 68 -3.33 -8.83 -8.15
CA HIS A 68 -2.66 -7.72 -7.48
C HIS A 68 -2.92 -6.38 -8.17
N GLU A 69 -2.88 -6.30 -9.50
CA GLU A 69 -3.18 -5.05 -10.24
C GLU A 69 -4.55 -4.47 -9.85
N ASN A 70 -5.61 -5.30 -9.91
CA ASN A 70 -6.95 -4.87 -9.53
C ASN A 70 -7.02 -4.44 -8.06
N LEU A 71 -6.36 -5.19 -7.16
CA LEU A 71 -6.37 -4.87 -5.73
C LEU A 71 -5.64 -3.55 -5.42
N PHE A 72 -4.59 -3.22 -6.17
CA PHE A 72 -3.90 -1.94 -6.07
C PHE A 72 -4.79 -0.78 -6.50
N ASP A 73 -5.58 -0.93 -7.55
CA ASP A 73 -6.57 0.08 -7.96
C ASP A 73 -7.60 0.34 -6.86
N TYR A 74 -8.18 -0.71 -6.27
CA TYR A 74 -9.14 -0.57 -5.18
C TYR A 74 -8.52 0.13 -3.96
N LEU A 75 -7.29 -0.26 -3.58
CA LEU A 75 -6.62 0.30 -2.41
C LEU A 75 -6.26 1.78 -2.63
N GLU A 76 -5.80 2.13 -3.83
CA GLU A 76 -5.51 3.51 -4.22
C GLU A 76 -6.78 4.38 -4.15
N ASP A 77 -7.90 3.89 -4.67
CA ASP A 77 -9.17 4.61 -4.65
C ASP A 77 -9.71 4.79 -3.23
N ASP A 78 -9.57 3.78 -2.37
CA ASP A 78 -9.93 3.87 -0.95
C ASP A 78 -9.11 4.94 -0.22
N ILE A 79 -7.80 5.02 -0.48
CA ILE A 79 -6.91 6.05 0.09
C ILE A 79 -7.26 7.44 -0.48
N LYS A 80 -7.52 7.57 -1.78
CA LYS A 80 -7.97 8.86 -2.37
C LYS A 80 -9.28 9.33 -1.76
N GLN A 81 -10.22 8.42 -1.51
CA GLN A 81 -11.47 8.75 -0.83
C GLN A 81 -11.25 9.17 0.63
N HIS A 82 -10.31 8.53 1.31
CA HIS A 82 -9.87 8.90 2.66
C HIS A 82 -9.26 10.31 2.70
N GLU A 83 -8.42 10.67 1.73
CA GLU A 83 -7.85 12.02 1.59
C GLU A 83 -8.92 13.09 1.27
N ARG A 84 -9.91 12.75 0.44
CA ARG A 84 -11.06 13.62 0.21
C ARG A 84 -11.87 13.83 1.49
N PHE A 85 -11.99 12.81 2.33
CA PHE A 85 -12.64 12.93 3.64
C PHE A 85 -11.86 13.90 4.55
N LEU A 86 -10.53 13.78 4.61
CA LEU A 86 -9.68 14.70 5.37
C LEU A 86 -9.88 16.15 4.91
N SER A 87 -9.86 16.40 3.60
CA SER A 87 -10.07 17.75 3.04
C SER A 87 -11.41 18.35 3.46
N ARG A 88 -12.48 17.53 3.51
CA ARG A 88 -13.81 17.96 3.95
C ARG A 88 -13.87 18.22 5.46
N LEU A 89 -13.19 17.38 6.25
CA LEU A 89 -13.06 17.53 7.70
C LEU A 89 -12.35 18.85 8.05
N LEU A 90 -11.22 19.15 7.39
CA LEU A 90 -10.46 20.39 7.57
C LEU A 90 -11.25 21.65 7.16
N LYS A 91 -12.18 21.52 6.21
CA LYS A 91 -13.11 22.59 5.81
C LYS A 91 -14.28 22.79 6.78
N GLY A 92 -14.34 22.02 7.88
CA GLY A 92 -15.40 22.14 8.89
C GLY A 92 -16.77 21.68 8.40
N GLN A 93 -16.84 20.75 7.44
CA GLN A 93 -18.11 20.23 6.96
C GLN A 93 -18.85 19.49 8.09
N LYS A 94 -20.11 19.86 8.32
CA LYS A 94 -20.96 19.26 9.36
C LYS A 94 -21.17 17.76 9.12
N GLY A 95 -21.21 16.99 10.20
CA GLY A 95 -21.47 15.56 10.18
C GLY A 95 -20.23 14.69 9.92
N LEU A 96 -19.02 15.26 9.98
CA LEU A 96 -17.76 14.52 9.89
C LEU A 96 -17.07 14.53 11.27
N SER A 97 -16.54 13.39 11.68
CA SER A 97 -15.82 13.23 12.94
C SER A 97 -14.34 12.93 12.68
N ASP A 98 -13.46 13.53 13.49
CA ASP A 98 -12.04 13.17 13.55
C ASP A 98 -11.86 11.70 14.00
N GLY A 99 -12.76 11.20 14.85
CA GLY A 99 -12.78 9.80 15.27
C GLY A 99 -13.00 8.84 14.10
N ASP A 100 -14.02 9.10 13.28
CA ASP A 100 -14.35 8.27 12.10
C ASP A 100 -13.19 8.26 11.10
N TYR A 101 -12.54 9.43 10.90
CA TYR A 101 -11.35 9.53 10.08
C TYR A 101 -10.23 8.62 10.60
N ARG A 102 -9.91 8.70 11.89
CA ARG A 102 -8.82 7.92 12.51
C ARG A 102 -9.09 6.43 12.48
N GLU A 103 -10.35 6.01 12.69
CA GLU A 103 -10.74 4.61 12.58
C GLU A 103 -10.57 4.08 11.16
N LYS A 104 -11.05 4.83 10.16
CA LYS A 104 -10.86 4.47 8.76
C LYS A 104 -9.37 4.42 8.39
N HIS A 105 -8.58 5.38 8.87
CA HIS A 105 -7.15 5.42 8.63
C HIS A 105 -6.44 4.20 9.22
N ARG A 106 -6.80 3.78 10.45
CA ARG A 106 -6.27 2.54 11.06
C ARG A 106 -6.61 1.31 10.20
N SER A 107 -7.86 1.19 9.75
CA SER A 107 -8.27 0.09 8.89
C SER A 107 -7.50 0.07 7.56
N LEU A 108 -7.21 1.24 6.98
CA LEU A 108 -6.36 1.32 5.78
C LEU A 108 -4.93 0.90 6.06
N GLY A 109 -4.35 1.30 7.20
CA GLY A 109 -3.01 0.88 7.61
C GLY A 109 -2.90 -0.63 7.77
N GLU A 110 -3.87 -1.27 8.44
CA GLU A 110 -3.92 -2.73 8.57
C GLU A 110 -4.00 -3.45 7.21
N ARG A 111 -4.77 -2.89 6.26
CA ARG A 111 -4.82 -3.40 4.89
C ARG A 111 -3.49 -3.23 4.18
N MET A 112 -2.85 -2.05 4.28
CA MET A 112 -1.54 -1.79 3.68
C MET A 112 -0.47 -2.77 4.18
N ASP A 113 -0.47 -3.09 5.47
CA ASP A 113 0.46 -4.06 6.05
C ASP A 113 0.23 -5.48 5.50
N LEU A 114 -1.03 -5.92 5.43
CA LEU A 114 -1.40 -7.21 4.86
C LEU A 114 -0.99 -7.30 3.38
N PHE A 115 -1.29 -6.27 2.60
CA PHE A 115 -0.92 -6.19 1.19
C PHE A 115 0.59 -6.18 0.98
N THR A 116 1.33 -5.43 1.79
CA THR A 116 2.80 -5.38 1.74
C THR A 116 3.40 -6.78 1.93
N ASN A 117 2.90 -7.54 2.89
CA ASN A 117 3.37 -8.90 3.16
C ASN A 117 2.99 -9.86 2.03
N ASN A 118 1.74 -9.82 1.55
CA ASN A 118 1.29 -10.65 0.43
C ASN A 118 2.11 -10.39 -0.84
N PHE A 119 2.34 -9.11 -1.15
CA PHE A 119 3.13 -8.74 -2.32
C PHE A 119 4.59 -9.17 -2.18
N ARG A 120 5.19 -9.06 -0.98
CA ARG A 120 6.54 -9.57 -0.72
C ARG A 120 6.65 -11.08 -0.95
N GLU A 121 5.66 -11.87 -0.53
CA GLU A 121 5.65 -13.31 -0.80
C GLU A 121 5.50 -13.61 -2.29
N PHE A 122 4.62 -12.89 -2.99
CA PHE A 122 4.50 -12.99 -4.44
C PHE A 122 5.83 -12.72 -5.16
N LYS A 123 6.55 -11.67 -4.78
CA LYS A 123 7.89 -11.36 -5.32
C LYS A 123 8.85 -12.55 -5.16
N LYS A 124 8.86 -13.18 -3.99
CA LYS A 124 9.71 -14.36 -3.74
C LYS A 124 9.34 -15.51 -4.68
N MET A 125 8.05 -15.74 -4.93
CA MET A 125 7.59 -16.76 -5.87
C MET A 125 8.04 -16.47 -7.30
N VAL A 126 7.88 -15.22 -7.77
CA VAL A 126 8.32 -14.80 -9.11
C VAL A 126 9.84 -14.96 -9.26
N PHE A 127 10.64 -14.46 -8.31
CA PHE A 127 12.09 -14.64 -8.38
C PHE A 127 12.52 -16.10 -8.23
N GLY A 128 11.80 -16.89 -7.44
CA GLY A 128 12.03 -18.33 -7.30
C GLY A 128 11.75 -19.10 -8.58
N TYR A 129 10.74 -18.70 -9.35
CA TYR A 129 10.47 -19.23 -10.68
C TYR A 129 11.63 -18.93 -11.62
N VAL A 130 12.00 -17.65 -11.74
CA VAL A 130 13.01 -17.17 -12.70
C VAL A 130 14.39 -17.75 -12.43
N LYS A 131 14.77 -17.96 -11.15
CA LYS A 131 16.08 -18.55 -10.79
C LYS A 131 16.20 -20.05 -11.07
N LYS A 132 15.07 -20.76 -11.26
CA LYS A 132 15.08 -22.19 -11.59
C LYS A 132 15.29 -22.44 -13.08
N PHE A 133 15.27 -21.39 -13.89
CA PHE A 133 15.63 -21.37 -15.31
C PHE A 133 16.93 -20.59 -15.51
#